data_AF-A0A2A4YJB4-F1
#
_entry.id   AF-A0A2A4YJB4-F1
#
_cell.length_a   1.000
_cell.length_b   1.000
_cell.length_c   1.000
_cell.angle_alpha   90.00
_cell.angle_beta   90.00
_cell.angle_gamma   90.00
#
_symmetry.space_group_name_H-M   'P 1'
#
loop_
_entity.id
_entity.type
_entity.pdbx_description
1 polymer ?
#
loop_
_entity_poly.entity_id
_entity_poly.type
_entity_poly.pdbx_seq_one_letter_code
_entity_poly.pdbx_strand_id
1 'polypeptide(L)'
;MSFKFITTTLLFLSSIGASLCQNVGINSTGATPDASAILDVSSSNSGILIPRMSLTSTSVSSPTSSPTTSLLVYNTATVNDVTPGFYYWDGSKWIKFIDSGVTEDDWNLLGNSSTTNGTHFIGTTDNVDIDFRTNNVIHARLTTKGQIEILNTGESVFIGENAGDSDDLSSNQNVAIGYEALVNNSTGARNVGVGYLSLNLNTASDNTAFGESSLERNTSGTRNTAVGAKALETNTSASDNTAVGYYALKANSSTGFSNTAIGSKSLQSNNNGDYNTAVGVNALNSMLNYYGCTAVGYNALKSCTGQSSTAIGAYALEKTTSGVSNTAVGYQAMQNNTSGTENIAMGYNALSSNTSGRTNLAIGYNVMTSNTIGYDNTAIGENALNSNTTGFVNVAIGQNALGANVNGTRNVAIGVSAGKYGSVNHRSTSIGYDARNSTTTDYSYSM
;
A
#
# COMPACT_ATOMS: atom_id res chain seq x y z
N MET A 1 92.54 55.44 -85.11
CA MET A 1 93.24 55.17 -83.83
C MET A 1 92.35 55.70 -82.70
N SER A 2 91.61 54.81 -82.01
CA SER A 2 91.09 54.98 -80.64
C SER A 2 90.22 53.77 -80.29
N PHE A 3 90.66 52.99 -79.30
CA PHE A 3 90.01 51.79 -78.76
C PHE A 3 88.77 52.12 -77.90
N LYS A 4 87.77 51.24 -77.87
CA LYS A 4 86.86 51.05 -76.71
C LYS A 4 86.53 49.57 -76.51
N PHE A 5 86.79 49.12 -75.29
CA PHE A 5 86.51 47.79 -74.73
C PHE A 5 85.00 47.51 -74.66
N ILE A 6 84.60 46.26 -74.93
CA ILE A 6 83.30 45.71 -74.51
C ILE A 6 83.59 44.40 -73.76
N THR A 7 83.35 44.43 -72.45
CA THR A 7 83.35 43.30 -71.52
C THR A 7 81.95 42.69 -71.47
N THR A 8 81.84 41.36 -71.62
CA THR A 8 80.57 40.61 -71.57
C THR A 8 80.19 40.27 -70.12
N THR A 9 78.97 40.67 -69.74
CA THR A 9 78.34 40.50 -68.42
C THR A 9 77.73 39.09 -68.25
N LEU A 10 77.94 38.46 -67.09
CA LEU A 10 77.30 37.20 -66.67
C LEU A 10 76.05 37.51 -65.82
N LEU A 11 74.88 37.04 -66.26
CA LEU A 11 73.59 37.21 -65.58
C LEU A 11 73.33 36.01 -64.65
N PHE A 12 73.24 36.23 -63.33
CA PHE A 12 72.67 35.26 -62.37
C PHE A 12 71.45 35.92 -61.73
N LEU A 13 70.27 35.58 -62.24
CA LEU A 13 68.97 35.99 -61.71
C LEU A 13 68.60 35.00 -60.60
N SER A 14 68.76 35.40 -59.33
CA SER A 14 68.20 34.65 -58.19
C SER A 14 66.81 35.19 -57.88
N SER A 15 65.80 34.35 -58.10
CA SER A 15 64.43 34.57 -57.67
C SER A 15 64.34 34.38 -56.16
N ILE A 16 64.26 35.48 -55.41
CA ILE A 16 63.86 35.45 -54.00
C ILE A 16 62.34 35.23 -53.98
N GLY A 17 61.92 33.97 -53.82
CA GLY A 17 60.55 33.65 -53.45
C GLY A 17 60.30 34.14 -52.03
N ALA A 18 59.31 35.01 -51.83
CA ALA A 18 58.85 35.42 -50.52
C ALA A 18 58.19 34.23 -49.82
N SER A 19 58.88 33.63 -48.85
CA SER A 19 58.29 32.66 -47.93
C SER A 19 57.32 33.40 -47.00
N LEU A 20 56.03 33.39 -47.31
CA LEU A 20 54.99 33.90 -46.43
C LEU A 20 54.76 32.92 -45.28
N CYS A 21 55.04 33.40 -44.06
CA CYS A 21 54.64 32.93 -42.72
C CYS A 21 54.57 31.42 -42.47
N GLN A 22 55.48 30.91 -41.62
CA GLN A 22 55.37 29.59 -41.01
C GLN A 22 54.67 29.76 -39.65
N ASN A 23 53.75 28.86 -39.33
CA ASN A 23 53.28 28.64 -37.97
C ASN A 23 54.47 28.37 -37.03
N VAL A 24 54.38 28.84 -35.78
CA VAL A 24 55.47 28.72 -34.80
C VAL A 24 55.31 27.40 -34.05
N GLY A 25 56.28 26.51 -34.20
CA GLY A 25 56.37 25.26 -33.46
C GLY A 25 57.43 25.35 -32.38
N ILE A 26 57.05 25.12 -31.12
CA ILE A 26 57.98 25.01 -29.99
C ILE A 26 57.91 23.57 -29.47
N ASN A 27 58.83 22.73 -29.94
CA ASN A 27 58.91 21.33 -29.53
C ASN A 27 60.37 20.83 -29.60
N SER A 28 60.64 19.72 -28.92
CA SER A 28 61.97 19.09 -28.89
C SER A 28 62.16 18.00 -29.96
N THR A 29 61.15 17.74 -30.79
CA THR A 29 61.11 16.62 -31.74
C THR A 29 61.35 17.05 -33.19
N GLY A 30 61.33 18.37 -33.46
CA GLY A 30 61.36 18.91 -34.82
C GLY A 30 60.05 18.70 -35.58
N ALA A 31 58.97 18.34 -34.90
CA ALA A 31 57.67 18.17 -35.55
C ALA A 31 57.20 19.49 -36.15
N THR A 32 56.61 19.43 -37.35
CA THR A 32 55.93 20.56 -37.96
C THR A 32 54.76 21.01 -37.08
N PRO A 33 54.64 22.30 -36.74
CA PRO A 33 53.49 22.80 -35.99
C PRO A 33 52.18 22.49 -36.71
N ASP A 34 51.12 22.17 -35.95
CA ASP A 34 49.80 21.88 -36.49
C ASP A 34 49.31 23.00 -37.42
N ALA A 35 48.77 22.64 -38.59
CA ALA A 35 48.36 23.60 -39.61
C ALA A 35 47.22 24.53 -39.14
N SER A 36 46.47 24.16 -38.10
CA SER A 36 45.40 24.97 -37.51
C SER A 36 45.88 25.97 -36.45
N ALA A 37 47.15 25.91 -36.03
CA ALA A 37 47.69 26.74 -34.96
C ALA A 37 48.75 27.72 -35.48
N ILE A 38 48.63 29.00 -35.10
CA ILE A 38 49.71 30.00 -35.31
C ILE A 38 50.87 29.73 -34.35
N LEU A 39 50.58 29.21 -33.15
CA LEU A 39 51.55 28.77 -32.16
C LEU A 39 51.16 27.37 -31.66
N ASP A 40 52.01 26.38 -31.92
CA ASP A 40 51.89 25.01 -31.42
C ASP A 40 53.07 24.72 -30.48
N VAL A 41 52.76 24.37 -29.23
CA VAL A 41 53.76 24.07 -28.21
C VAL A 41 53.54 22.64 -27.74
N SER A 42 54.53 21.78 -27.98
CA SER A 42 54.48 20.36 -27.61
C SER A 42 55.69 19.98 -26.77
N SER A 43 55.43 19.55 -25.54
CA SER A 43 56.42 19.04 -24.61
C SER A 43 55.76 18.06 -23.64
N SER A 44 56.50 17.04 -23.22
CA SER A 44 56.05 16.07 -22.21
C SER A 44 56.40 16.49 -20.77
N ASN A 45 57.19 17.54 -20.58
CA ASN A 45 57.74 17.92 -19.28
C ASN A 45 57.84 19.43 -19.03
N SER A 46 57.50 20.27 -20.00
CA SER A 46 57.57 21.73 -19.93
C SER A 46 56.26 22.35 -20.43
N GLY A 47 55.89 23.52 -19.89
CA GLY A 47 54.68 24.24 -20.29
C GLY A 47 54.98 25.66 -20.77
N ILE A 48 53.93 26.46 -20.96
CA ILE A 48 54.03 27.88 -21.32
C ILE A 48 53.83 28.72 -20.06
N LEU A 49 54.77 29.63 -19.79
CA LEU A 49 54.54 30.70 -18.81
C LEU A 49 53.84 31.88 -19.49
N ILE A 50 52.54 31.99 -19.23
CA ILE A 50 51.74 33.15 -19.62
C ILE A 50 52.16 34.38 -18.79
N PRO A 51 52.08 35.62 -19.33
CA PRO A 51 52.40 36.84 -18.59
C PRO A 51 51.71 36.90 -17.22
N ARG A 52 52.52 37.14 -16.17
CA ARG A 52 52.05 37.24 -14.79
C ARG A 52 51.79 38.70 -14.44
N MET A 53 50.60 38.99 -13.94
CA MET A 53 50.15 40.37 -13.66
C MET A 53 49.52 40.44 -12.27
N SER A 54 49.66 41.58 -11.60
CA SER A 54 48.98 41.85 -10.32
C SER A 54 47.70 42.63 -10.61
N LEU A 55 46.59 41.94 -10.87
CA LEU A 55 45.29 42.59 -11.10
C LEU A 55 44.79 43.26 -9.80
N THR A 56 43.95 44.28 -9.95
CA THR A 56 43.40 45.04 -8.81
C THR A 56 41.89 44.84 -8.62
N SER A 57 41.16 44.54 -9.70
CA SER A 57 39.76 44.10 -9.72
C SER A 57 39.44 43.48 -11.08
N THR A 58 38.39 42.66 -11.20
CA THR A 58 37.96 42.16 -12.53
C THR A 58 37.47 43.29 -13.44
N SER A 59 36.90 44.35 -12.87
CA SER A 59 36.29 45.48 -13.59
C SER A 59 37.29 46.53 -14.10
N VAL A 60 38.57 46.43 -13.73
CA VAL A 60 39.60 47.44 -14.05
C VAL A 60 40.64 46.83 -14.97
N SER A 61 40.93 47.48 -16.09
CA SER A 61 41.88 46.99 -17.10
C SER A 61 43.34 46.94 -16.60
N SER A 62 43.68 47.78 -15.62
CA SER A 62 44.99 47.84 -14.95
C SER A 62 45.45 46.45 -14.47
N PRO A 63 46.74 46.07 -14.65
CA PRO A 63 47.88 46.91 -15.07
C PRO A 63 47.97 47.26 -16.55
N THR A 64 47.08 46.74 -17.40
CA THR A 64 47.11 47.00 -18.84
C THR A 64 46.21 48.19 -19.17
N SER A 65 46.75 49.20 -19.88
CA SER A 65 46.00 50.42 -20.20
C SER A 65 44.91 50.22 -21.27
N SER A 66 44.99 49.17 -22.08
CA SER A 66 44.00 48.82 -23.11
C SER A 66 44.15 47.35 -23.55
N PRO A 67 43.84 46.37 -22.70
CA PRO A 67 43.92 44.96 -23.06
C PRO A 67 42.97 44.65 -24.23
N THR A 68 43.46 43.91 -25.22
CA THR A 68 42.62 43.38 -26.31
C THR A 68 41.80 42.19 -25.80
N THR A 69 40.58 42.00 -26.31
CA THR A 69 39.78 40.79 -26.03
C THR A 69 40.61 39.53 -26.27
N SER A 70 40.44 38.55 -25.39
CA SER A 70 41.19 37.29 -25.34
C SER A 70 42.64 37.40 -24.85
N LEU A 71 43.09 38.57 -24.35
CA LEU A 71 44.40 38.67 -23.68
C LEU A 71 44.43 37.77 -22.44
N LEU A 72 45.22 36.70 -22.49
CA LEU A 72 45.40 35.74 -21.40
C LEU A 72 46.56 36.14 -20.50
N VAL A 73 46.32 36.15 -19.19
CA VAL A 73 47.29 36.48 -18.13
C VAL A 73 47.14 35.52 -16.96
N TYR A 74 48.18 35.40 -16.15
CA TYR A 74 48.07 34.77 -14.83
C TYR A 74 48.08 35.87 -13.76
N ASN A 75 46.97 36.06 -13.06
CA ASN A 75 46.90 36.98 -11.93
C ASN A 75 47.69 36.42 -10.74
N THR A 76 48.49 37.25 -10.08
CA THR A 76 49.27 36.90 -8.89
C THR A 76 48.73 37.50 -7.59
N ALA A 77 47.72 38.36 -7.67
CA ALA A 77 47.22 39.13 -6.53
C ALA A 77 45.94 38.55 -5.92
N THR A 78 45.77 38.72 -4.62
CA THR A 78 44.49 38.55 -3.91
C THR A 78 44.03 39.93 -3.46
N VAL A 79 43.21 40.60 -4.27
CA VAL A 79 42.73 41.98 -4.03
C VAL A 79 41.31 42.11 -4.56
N ASN A 80 40.38 42.66 -3.77
CA ASN A 80 38.96 42.78 -4.13
C ASN A 80 38.37 41.43 -4.61
N ASP A 81 37.91 41.38 -5.85
CA ASP A 81 37.27 40.24 -6.52
C ASP A 81 38.23 39.39 -7.36
N VAL A 82 39.54 39.70 -7.37
CA VAL A 82 40.55 38.89 -8.05
C VAL A 82 41.38 38.08 -7.05
N THR A 83 41.58 36.81 -7.40
CA THR A 83 42.45 35.86 -6.70
C THR A 83 43.45 35.25 -7.70
N PRO A 84 44.58 34.68 -7.25
CA PRO A 84 45.57 34.08 -8.15
C PRO A 84 44.95 33.03 -9.08
N GLY A 85 45.36 33.03 -10.34
CA GLY A 85 44.80 32.14 -11.37
C GLY A 85 44.88 32.73 -12.77
N PHE A 86 44.47 31.96 -13.77
CA PHE A 86 44.40 32.46 -15.14
C PHE A 86 43.21 33.39 -15.32
N TYR A 87 43.40 34.49 -16.06
CA TYR A 87 42.34 35.41 -16.45
C TYR A 87 42.48 35.75 -17.92
N TYR A 88 41.35 36.00 -18.59
CA TYR A 88 41.34 36.61 -19.91
C TYR A 88 40.49 37.87 -19.91
N TRP A 89 40.84 38.82 -20.77
CA TRP A 89 40.01 40.01 -20.98
C TRP A 89 38.85 39.70 -21.94
N ASP A 90 37.60 39.93 -21.53
CA ASP A 90 36.43 39.71 -22.40
C ASP A 90 36.12 40.90 -23.34
N GLY A 91 36.84 42.00 -23.18
CA GLY A 91 36.56 43.29 -23.84
C GLY A 91 36.15 44.38 -22.85
N SER A 92 35.71 44.01 -21.65
CA SER A 92 35.19 44.91 -20.62
C SER A 92 35.65 44.59 -19.20
N LYS A 93 35.96 43.33 -18.90
CA LYS A 93 36.43 42.85 -17.59
C LYS A 93 37.35 41.64 -17.74
N TRP A 94 38.12 41.38 -16.68
CA TRP A 94 38.90 40.15 -16.52
C TRP A 94 38.00 39.00 -16.06
N ILE A 95 37.94 37.93 -16.85
CA ILE A 95 37.23 36.70 -16.52
C ILE A 95 38.26 35.66 -16.06
N LYS A 96 38.07 35.11 -14.86
CA LYS A 96 38.91 34.03 -14.36
C LYS A 96 38.65 32.76 -15.19
N PHE A 97 39.72 32.16 -15.70
CA PHE A 97 39.73 30.93 -16.49
C PHE A 97 39.60 29.74 -15.54
N ILE A 98 38.38 29.55 -15.00
CA ILE A 98 38.02 28.49 -14.04
C ILE A 98 38.83 28.59 -12.73
N ASP A 99 38.13 28.81 -11.63
CA ASP A 99 38.73 28.66 -10.32
C ASP A 99 38.79 27.18 -9.97
N SER A 100 39.98 26.60 -9.85
CA SER A 100 40.15 25.24 -9.31
C SER A 100 39.68 25.11 -7.85
N GLY A 101 39.26 26.21 -7.21
CA GLY A 101 38.68 26.26 -5.87
C GLY A 101 37.27 26.84 -5.78
N VAL A 102 36.64 27.25 -6.89
CA VAL A 102 35.18 27.40 -6.90
C VAL A 102 34.68 26.02 -7.28
N THR A 103 34.17 25.31 -6.27
CA THR A 103 33.29 24.16 -6.50
C THR A 103 32.38 24.52 -7.66
N GLU A 104 32.30 23.69 -8.69
CA GLU A 104 31.25 23.81 -9.68
C GLU A 104 29.94 24.07 -8.91
N ASP A 105 29.35 25.27 -9.07
CA ASP A 105 28.05 25.60 -8.45
C ASP A 105 26.94 24.71 -9.04
N ASP A 106 27.29 23.93 -10.07
CA ASP A 106 26.46 22.94 -10.73
C ASP A 106 26.35 21.65 -9.89
N TRP A 107 25.18 21.02 -9.99
CA TRP A 107 25.01 19.64 -9.53
C TRP A 107 25.55 18.70 -10.60
N ASN A 108 26.65 18.01 -10.31
CA ASN A 108 27.32 17.11 -11.25
C ASN A 108 26.49 15.82 -11.47
N LEU A 109 26.53 15.26 -12.69
CA LEU A 109 25.83 14.02 -13.04
C LEU A 109 26.26 12.81 -12.19
N LEU A 110 27.50 12.80 -11.70
CA LEU A 110 28.02 11.76 -10.79
C LEU A 110 27.88 12.15 -9.30
N GLY A 111 27.30 13.31 -9.02
CA GLY A 111 27.11 13.86 -7.68
C GLY A 111 28.26 14.75 -7.18
N ASN A 112 27.99 15.53 -6.13
CA ASN A 112 28.92 16.46 -5.52
C ASN A 112 29.43 15.92 -4.18
N SER A 113 30.72 16.11 -3.88
CA SER A 113 31.30 15.80 -2.55
C SER A 113 31.43 17.06 -1.69
N SER A 114 31.62 16.91 -0.36
CA SER A 114 31.85 18.03 0.57
C SER A 114 30.70 19.06 0.68
N THR A 115 29.45 18.62 0.58
CA THR A 115 28.29 19.51 0.73
C THR A 115 28.03 19.88 2.21
N THR A 116 27.42 21.06 2.44
CA THR A 116 27.05 21.55 3.78
C THR A 116 25.54 21.79 3.82
N ASN A 117 24.86 21.17 4.78
CA ASN A 117 23.41 21.31 4.97
C ASN A 117 23.03 22.77 5.23
N GLY A 118 22.01 23.28 4.53
CA GLY A 118 21.56 24.67 4.61
C GLY A 118 22.33 25.67 3.74
N THR A 119 23.48 25.29 3.18
CA THR A 119 24.26 26.13 2.26
C THR A 119 24.13 25.65 0.82
N HIS A 120 24.29 24.35 0.57
CA HIS A 120 24.19 23.76 -0.77
C HIS A 120 22.83 23.07 -0.94
N PHE A 121 22.12 23.37 -2.02
CA PHE A 121 20.81 22.80 -2.31
C PHE A 121 20.56 22.72 -3.81
N ILE A 122 19.66 21.83 -4.22
CA ILE A 122 19.08 21.81 -5.56
C ILE A 122 17.78 22.61 -5.49
N GLY A 123 17.75 23.78 -6.13
CA GLY A 123 16.53 24.58 -6.19
C GLY A 123 16.74 26.03 -6.57
N THR A 124 15.75 26.86 -6.26
CA THR A 124 15.69 28.29 -6.58
C THR A 124 15.90 29.14 -5.33
N THR A 125 16.43 30.35 -5.49
CA THR A 125 16.55 31.36 -4.41
C THR A 125 15.41 32.39 -4.43
N ASP A 126 14.60 32.36 -5.48
CA ASP A 126 13.43 33.19 -5.69
C ASP A 126 12.14 32.35 -5.59
N ASN A 127 10.99 33.02 -5.68
CA ASN A 127 9.68 32.39 -5.56
C ASN A 127 9.24 31.78 -6.90
N VAL A 128 10.02 30.80 -7.38
CA VAL A 128 9.81 30.08 -8.63
C VAL A 128 9.86 28.57 -8.38
N ASP A 129 8.93 27.84 -9.00
CA ASP A 129 8.84 26.38 -8.89
C ASP A 129 10.06 25.67 -9.54
N ILE A 130 10.36 24.45 -9.09
CA ILE A 130 11.44 23.61 -9.65
C ILE A 130 10.81 22.47 -10.43
N ASP A 131 11.17 22.36 -11.71
CA ASP A 131 10.64 21.35 -12.64
C ASP A 131 11.65 20.24 -12.91
N PHE A 132 11.20 18.98 -12.83
CA PHE A 132 11.94 17.79 -13.22
C PHE A 132 11.43 17.29 -14.57
N ARG A 133 12.34 17.21 -15.56
CA ARG A 133 12.00 16.95 -16.96
C ARG A 133 12.77 15.79 -17.57
N THR A 134 12.14 15.11 -18.52
CA THR A 134 12.83 14.26 -19.52
C THR A 134 12.30 14.62 -20.90
N ASN A 135 13.17 14.64 -21.93
CA ASN A 135 12.78 15.07 -23.28
C ASN A 135 12.03 16.43 -23.33
N ASN A 136 12.43 17.37 -22.46
CA ASN A 136 11.76 18.67 -22.28
C ASN A 136 10.27 18.62 -21.85
N VAL A 137 9.79 17.47 -21.39
CA VAL A 137 8.46 17.27 -20.79
C VAL A 137 8.61 17.27 -19.27
N ILE A 138 7.71 17.97 -18.58
CA ILE A 138 7.69 18.02 -17.10
C ILE A 138 6.99 16.76 -16.59
N HIS A 139 7.67 16.03 -15.70
CA HIS A 139 7.12 14.84 -15.05
C HIS A 139 6.90 15.04 -13.55
N ALA A 140 7.68 15.92 -12.92
CA ALA A 140 7.42 16.33 -11.55
C ALA A 140 7.74 17.82 -11.34
N ARG A 141 7.07 18.46 -10.39
CA ARG A 141 7.31 19.85 -9.99
C ARG A 141 7.28 20.00 -8.49
N LEU A 142 8.30 20.63 -7.92
CA LEU A 142 8.25 21.14 -6.55
C LEU A 142 7.78 22.59 -6.58
N THR A 143 6.56 22.83 -6.09
CA THR A 143 5.96 24.17 -6.12
C THR A 143 6.47 25.04 -4.97
N THR A 144 6.36 26.36 -5.15
CA THR A 144 6.58 27.38 -4.10
C THR A 144 5.69 27.20 -2.86
N LYS A 145 4.63 26.38 -2.93
CA LYS A 145 3.78 26.00 -1.80
C LYS A 145 4.28 24.76 -1.05
N GLY A 146 5.37 24.13 -1.50
CA GLY A 146 5.92 22.89 -0.93
C GLY A 146 5.23 21.62 -1.40
N GLN A 147 4.53 21.64 -2.54
CA GLN A 147 3.86 20.46 -3.10
C GLN A 147 4.77 19.78 -4.12
N ILE A 148 4.78 18.44 -4.13
CA ILE A 148 5.34 17.65 -5.24
C ILE A 148 4.18 17.26 -6.14
N GLU A 149 4.10 17.90 -7.30
CA GLU A 149 3.14 17.55 -8.35
C GLU A 149 3.78 16.47 -9.23
N ILE A 150 3.08 15.35 -9.43
CA ILE A 150 3.41 14.36 -10.46
C ILE A 150 2.54 14.69 -11.68
N LEU A 151 3.18 14.92 -12.82
CA LEU A 151 2.56 15.49 -14.02
C LEU A 151 2.68 14.53 -15.20
N ASN A 152 1.83 14.73 -16.21
CA ASN A 152 1.79 13.93 -17.45
C ASN A 152 1.51 12.43 -17.20
N THR A 153 0.54 12.16 -16.34
CA THR A 153 0.12 10.82 -15.87
C THR A 153 -1.40 10.63 -15.95
N GLY A 154 -2.11 11.49 -16.69
CA GLY A 154 -3.58 11.39 -16.74
C GLY A 154 -4.28 11.63 -15.40
N GLU A 155 -3.80 12.61 -14.63
CA GLU A 155 -4.23 12.90 -13.24
C GLU A 155 -3.90 11.79 -12.22
N SER A 156 -3.12 10.78 -12.60
CA SER A 156 -2.67 9.73 -11.69
C SER A 156 -1.37 10.11 -10.96
N VAL A 157 -1.09 9.49 -9.81
CA VAL A 157 0.15 9.67 -9.04
C VAL A 157 0.85 8.33 -8.91
N PHE A 158 2.06 8.21 -9.45
CA PHE A 158 2.85 6.98 -9.43
C PHE A 158 4.18 7.20 -8.74
N ILE A 159 4.45 6.44 -7.68
CA ILE A 159 5.68 6.54 -6.88
C ILE A 159 6.19 5.13 -6.56
N GLY A 160 7.24 4.70 -7.25
CA GLY A 160 7.83 3.36 -7.08
C GLY A 160 8.27 2.79 -8.42
N GLU A 161 9.14 1.78 -8.39
CA GLU A 161 9.54 1.06 -9.59
C GLU A 161 8.32 0.35 -10.21
N ASN A 162 8.09 0.59 -11.51
CA ASN A 162 6.98 0.05 -12.30
C ASN A 162 5.57 0.39 -11.78
N ALA A 163 5.43 1.36 -10.87
CA ALA A 163 4.12 1.80 -10.41
C ALA A 163 3.34 2.41 -11.58
N GLY A 164 2.18 1.85 -11.93
CA GLY A 164 1.33 2.33 -13.02
C GLY A 164 1.90 2.20 -14.44
N ASP A 165 2.86 1.30 -14.70
CA ASP A 165 3.59 1.21 -15.98
C ASP A 165 2.68 1.02 -17.22
N SER A 166 1.53 0.36 -17.08
CA SER A 166 0.55 0.18 -18.16
C SER A 166 -0.47 1.31 -18.30
N ASP A 167 -0.37 2.39 -17.54
CA ASP A 167 -1.29 3.52 -17.63
C ASP A 167 -1.25 4.14 -19.04
N ASP A 168 -2.42 4.39 -19.61
CA ASP A 168 -2.58 4.89 -20.98
C ASP A 168 -2.53 6.42 -21.10
N LEU A 169 -2.18 7.11 -20.00
CA LEU A 169 -2.16 8.56 -19.85
C LEU A 169 -3.51 9.26 -20.02
N SER A 170 -4.61 8.50 -20.10
CA SER A 170 -5.95 9.07 -20.05
C SER A 170 -6.32 9.47 -18.61
N SER A 171 -7.39 10.27 -18.44
CA SER A 171 -7.78 10.80 -17.11
C SER A 171 -8.31 9.68 -16.21
N ASN A 172 -7.39 8.98 -15.56
CA ASN A 172 -7.66 7.78 -14.79
C ASN A 172 -7.70 8.06 -13.29
N GLN A 173 -6.99 9.09 -12.79
CA GLN A 173 -7.06 9.50 -11.37
C GLN A 173 -6.65 8.37 -10.40
N ASN A 174 -5.68 7.55 -10.79
CA ASN A 174 -5.16 6.47 -9.96
C ASN A 174 -4.06 6.97 -9.01
N VAL A 175 -3.89 6.32 -7.85
CA VAL A 175 -2.74 6.51 -6.98
C VAL A 175 -2.04 5.18 -6.82
N ALA A 176 -0.79 5.05 -7.28
CA ALA A 176 0.03 3.86 -7.11
C ALA A 176 1.33 4.21 -6.36
N ILE A 177 1.53 3.61 -5.19
CA ILE A 177 2.74 3.83 -4.38
C ILE A 177 3.33 2.48 -3.97
N GLY A 178 4.55 2.19 -4.42
CA GLY A 178 5.25 0.92 -4.16
C GLY A 178 5.67 0.19 -5.43
N TYR A 179 6.51 -0.83 -5.27
CA TYR A 179 6.98 -1.67 -6.37
C TYR A 179 5.80 -2.40 -7.04
N GLU A 180 5.65 -2.22 -8.35
CA GLU A 180 4.62 -2.84 -9.20
C GLU A 180 3.17 -2.61 -8.72
N ALA A 181 2.91 -1.53 -7.98
CA ALA A 181 1.54 -1.13 -7.66
C ALA A 181 0.80 -0.70 -8.93
N LEU A 182 -0.40 -1.24 -9.19
CA LEU A 182 -1.23 -0.94 -10.38
C LEU A 182 -0.52 -1.14 -11.74
N VAL A 183 0.55 -1.94 -11.80
CA VAL A 183 1.42 -2.04 -12.99
C VAL A 183 0.70 -2.47 -14.26
N ASN A 184 -0.29 -3.38 -14.19
CA ASN A 184 -1.07 -3.84 -15.35
C ASN A 184 -2.45 -3.16 -15.48
N ASN A 185 -2.67 -2.01 -14.84
CA ASN A 185 -3.94 -1.29 -14.93
C ASN A 185 -3.98 -0.36 -16.14
N SER A 186 -4.52 -0.85 -17.25
CA SER A 186 -4.56 -0.10 -18.51
C SER A 186 -5.76 0.84 -18.68
N THR A 187 -6.89 0.58 -18.01
CA THR A 187 -8.16 1.33 -18.22
C THR A 187 -8.95 1.60 -16.94
N GLY A 188 -8.54 1.03 -15.81
CA GLY A 188 -9.22 1.23 -14.54
C GLY A 188 -8.94 2.63 -13.99
N ALA A 189 -9.98 3.33 -13.55
CA ALA A 189 -9.90 4.67 -13.00
C ALA A 189 -10.21 4.72 -11.50
N ARG A 190 -9.75 5.77 -10.81
CA ARG A 190 -10.01 6.08 -9.39
C ARG A 190 -9.61 4.95 -8.45
N ASN A 191 -8.52 4.24 -8.77
CA ASN A 191 -7.96 3.22 -7.90
C ASN A 191 -6.86 3.81 -7.01
N VAL A 192 -6.77 3.35 -5.76
CA VAL A 192 -5.69 3.67 -4.84
C VAL A 192 -4.99 2.36 -4.48
N GLY A 193 -3.75 2.17 -4.92
CA GLY A 193 -2.90 1.03 -4.60
C GLY A 193 -1.63 1.46 -3.88
N VAL A 194 -1.44 1.01 -2.64
CA VAL A 194 -0.25 1.33 -1.84
C VAL A 194 0.36 0.05 -1.27
N GLY A 195 1.57 -0.30 -1.70
CA GLY A 195 2.29 -1.49 -1.26
C GLY A 195 2.85 -2.30 -2.43
N TYR A 196 3.69 -3.29 -2.11
CA TYR A 196 4.26 -4.23 -3.07
C TYR A 196 3.15 -5.03 -3.77
N LEU A 197 3.08 -4.98 -5.11
CA LEU A 197 2.07 -5.66 -5.95
C LEU A 197 0.60 -5.33 -5.61
N SER A 198 0.34 -4.21 -4.92
CA SER A 198 -1.03 -3.77 -4.65
C SER A 198 -1.76 -3.51 -5.98
N LEU A 199 -2.92 -4.14 -6.19
CA LEU A 199 -3.72 -4.00 -7.43
C LEU A 199 -2.96 -4.33 -8.74
N ASN A 200 -1.93 -5.18 -8.69
CA ASN A 200 -1.04 -5.48 -9.84
C ASN A 200 -1.81 -5.78 -11.14
N LEU A 201 -2.75 -6.74 -11.11
CA LEU A 201 -3.54 -7.18 -12.28
C LEU A 201 -4.95 -6.55 -12.28
N ASN A 202 -5.08 -5.33 -11.78
CA ASN A 202 -6.37 -4.65 -11.74
C ASN A 202 -6.72 -4.02 -13.09
N THR A 203 -7.88 -4.33 -13.66
CA THR A 203 -8.42 -3.61 -14.84
C THR A 203 -9.76 -2.93 -14.56
N ALA A 204 -10.15 -2.85 -13.29
CA ALA A 204 -11.41 -2.28 -12.84
C ALA A 204 -11.24 -0.89 -12.20
N SER A 205 -12.36 -0.22 -11.90
CA SER A 205 -12.35 1.12 -11.31
C SER A 205 -12.80 1.15 -9.85
N ASP A 206 -12.48 2.24 -9.16
CA ASP A 206 -12.98 2.57 -7.82
C ASP A 206 -12.55 1.58 -6.72
N ASN A 207 -11.33 1.05 -6.78
CA ASN A 207 -10.81 0.13 -5.76
C ASN A 207 -9.74 0.79 -4.88
N THR A 208 -9.78 0.49 -3.57
CA THR A 208 -8.75 0.92 -2.62
C THR A 208 -8.02 -0.30 -2.08
N ALA A 209 -6.70 -0.31 -2.17
CA ALA A 209 -5.83 -1.39 -1.75
C ALA A 209 -4.59 -0.86 -1.02
N PHE A 210 -4.34 -1.35 0.19
CA PHE A 210 -3.19 -1.00 1.00
C PHE A 210 -2.56 -2.26 1.61
N GLY A 211 -1.33 -2.59 1.24
CA GLY A 211 -0.60 -3.76 1.73
C GLY A 211 0.11 -4.55 0.62
N GLU A 212 0.92 -5.53 1.03
CA GLU A 212 1.52 -6.48 0.08
C GLU A 212 0.42 -7.32 -0.58
N SER A 213 0.39 -7.35 -1.92
CA SER A 213 -0.54 -8.15 -2.71
C SER A 213 -2.02 -7.95 -2.33
N SER A 214 -2.38 -6.79 -1.76
CA SER A 214 -3.77 -6.46 -1.49
C SER A 214 -4.50 -6.23 -2.81
N LEU A 215 -5.60 -6.95 -3.01
CA LEU A 215 -6.44 -6.87 -4.22
C LEU A 215 -5.66 -7.14 -5.53
N GLU A 216 -4.62 -7.98 -5.47
CA GLU A 216 -3.65 -8.20 -6.56
C GLU A 216 -4.32 -8.61 -7.89
N ARG A 217 -5.31 -9.51 -7.86
CA ARG A 217 -5.91 -10.11 -9.07
C ARG A 217 -7.34 -9.64 -9.36
N ASN A 218 -7.56 -8.34 -9.54
CA ASN A 218 -8.90 -7.76 -9.74
C ASN A 218 -9.24 -7.30 -11.17
N THR A 219 -9.73 -8.21 -12.00
CA THR A 219 -9.98 -7.91 -13.42
C THR A 219 -11.24 -7.05 -13.67
N SER A 220 -12.31 -7.20 -12.88
CA SER A 220 -13.58 -6.46 -13.14
C SER A 220 -14.33 -6.01 -11.88
N GLY A 221 -13.87 -6.37 -10.68
CA GLY A 221 -14.51 -5.95 -9.44
C GLY A 221 -14.34 -4.46 -9.17
N THR A 222 -15.43 -3.77 -8.82
CA THR A 222 -15.41 -2.32 -8.52
C THR A 222 -15.78 -2.06 -7.07
N ARG A 223 -15.40 -0.90 -6.52
CA ARG A 223 -15.78 -0.48 -5.16
C ARG A 223 -15.33 -1.45 -4.07
N ASN A 224 -14.18 -2.10 -4.25
CA ASN A 224 -13.59 -2.94 -3.21
C ASN A 224 -12.58 -2.16 -2.36
N THR A 225 -12.58 -2.41 -1.06
CA THR A 225 -11.58 -1.89 -0.11
C THR A 225 -10.80 -3.06 0.47
N ALA A 226 -9.48 -3.09 0.27
CA ALA A 226 -8.57 -4.11 0.78
C ALA A 226 -7.45 -3.45 1.59
N VAL A 227 -7.37 -3.71 2.89
CA VAL A 227 -6.33 -3.15 3.77
C VAL A 227 -5.68 -4.28 4.55
N GLY A 228 -4.40 -4.53 4.33
CA GLY A 228 -3.64 -5.62 4.92
C GLY A 228 -3.01 -6.52 3.87
N ALA A 229 -1.91 -7.18 4.23
CA ALA A 229 -1.23 -8.08 3.32
C ALA A 229 -2.16 -9.23 2.86
N LYS A 230 -2.26 -9.40 1.54
CA LYS A 230 -3.08 -10.40 0.85
C LYS A 230 -4.57 -10.33 1.18
N ALA A 231 -5.07 -9.17 1.61
CA ALA A 231 -6.51 -8.92 1.69
C ALA A 231 -7.10 -8.90 0.26
N LEU A 232 -8.16 -9.66 0.01
CA LEU A 232 -8.79 -9.82 -1.32
C LEU A 232 -7.82 -10.21 -2.47
N GLU A 233 -6.71 -10.89 -2.17
CA GLU A 233 -5.63 -11.23 -3.12
C GLU A 233 -6.14 -11.80 -4.47
N THR A 234 -7.14 -12.68 -4.43
CA THR A 234 -7.67 -13.34 -5.63
C THR A 234 -9.13 -12.97 -5.96
N ASN A 235 -9.52 -11.71 -5.73
CA ASN A 235 -10.83 -11.18 -6.09
C ASN A 235 -10.90 -10.78 -7.57
N THR A 236 -11.42 -11.64 -8.45
CA THR A 236 -11.40 -11.41 -9.91
C THR A 236 -12.48 -10.42 -10.39
N SER A 237 -13.73 -10.64 -10.00
CA SER A 237 -14.90 -9.90 -10.54
C SER A 237 -15.86 -9.34 -9.50
N ALA A 238 -15.70 -9.70 -8.22
CA ALA A 238 -16.67 -9.29 -7.21
C ALA A 238 -16.48 -7.82 -6.82
N SER A 239 -17.61 -7.16 -6.58
CA SER A 239 -17.69 -5.73 -6.25
C SER A 239 -18.22 -5.51 -4.84
N ASP A 240 -18.00 -4.30 -4.32
CA ASP A 240 -18.57 -3.82 -3.06
C ASP A 240 -18.08 -4.60 -1.82
N ASN A 241 -16.87 -5.15 -1.85
CA ASN A 241 -16.30 -5.88 -0.70
C ASN A 241 -15.40 -5.00 0.16
N THR A 242 -15.47 -5.17 1.48
CA THR A 242 -14.54 -4.56 2.43
C THR A 242 -13.74 -5.67 3.12
N ALA A 243 -12.41 -5.67 2.98
CA ALA A 243 -11.49 -6.60 3.60
C ALA A 243 -10.39 -5.85 4.34
N VAL A 244 -10.34 -5.99 5.67
CA VAL A 244 -9.36 -5.32 6.53
C VAL A 244 -8.69 -6.34 7.45
N GLY A 245 -7.43 -6.67 7.17
CA GLY A 245 -6.62 -7.61 7.95
C GLY A 245 -5.80 -8.55 7.06
N TYR A 246 -4.79 -9.18 7.66
CA TYR A 246 -3.99 -10.20 6.97
C TYR A 246 -4.86 -11.36 6.49
N TYR A 247 -4.88 -11.62 5.19
CA TYR A 247 -5.74 -12.63 4.55
C TYR A 247 -7.26 -12.46 4.75
N ALA A 248 -7.73 -11.25 5.08
CA ALA A 248 -9.16 -10.98 5.08
C ALA A 248 -9.72 -11.18 3.67
N LEU A 249 -10.75 -12.02 3.54
CA LEU A 249 -11.45 -12.27 2.27
C LEU A 249 -10.51 -12.69 1.11
N LYS A 250 -9.39 -13.37 1.43
CA LYS A 250 -8.28 -13.66 0.51
C LYS A 250 -8.75 -14.24 -0.83
N ALA A 251 -9.58 -15.29 -0.79
CA ALA A 251 -10.16 -15.90 -1.98
C ALA A 251 -11.59 -15.42 -2.18
N ASN A 252 -11.84 -14.72 -3.29
CA ASN A 252 -13.16 -14.22 -3.70
C ASN A 252 -13.37 -14.32 -5.23
N SER A 253 -13.28 -15.55 -5.75
CA SER A 253 -12.82 -15.81 -7.13
C SER A 253 -13.84 -15.66 -8.26
N SER A 254 -15.11 -15.31 -8.02
CA SER A 254 -16.07 -15.09 -9.14
C SER A 254 -17.41 -14.40 -8.80
N THR A 255 -18.00 -14.64 -7.62
CA THR A 255 -19.35 -14.15 -7.26
C THR A 255 -19.52 -14.01 -5.74
N GLY A 256 -18.81 -13.06 -5.13
CA GLY A 256 -18.92 -12.78 -3.70
C GLY A 256 -19.03 -11.29 -3.46
N PHE A 257 -20.19 -10.71 -3.75
CA PHE A 257 -20.48 -9.29 -3.67
C PHE A 257 -20.85 -8.88 -2.24
N SER A 258 -20.59 -7.62 -1.90
CA SER A 258 -21.11 -6.99 -0.68
C SER A 258 -20.72 -7.73 0.61
N ASN A 259 -19.51 -8.28 0.70
CA ASN A 259 -19.01 -8.90 1.92
C ASN A 259 -18.17 -7.92 2.75
N THR A 260 -18.32 -7.98 4.08
CA THR A 260 -17.46 -7.27 5.03
C THR A 260 -16.63 -8.28 5.81
N ALA A 261 -15.31 -8.18 5.75
CA ALA A 261 -14.35 -9.05 6.41
C ALA A 261 -13.32 -8.20 7.16
N ILE A 262 -13.40 -8.13 8.48
CA ILE A 262 -12.51 -7.33 9.32
C ILE A 262 -11.86 -8.25 10.35
N GLY A 263 -10.55 -8.45 10.26
CA GLY A 263 -9.78 -9.33 11.13
C GLY A 263 -8.83 -10.22 10.34
N SER A 264 -7.81 -10.77 11.01
CA SER A 264 -6.92 -11.71 10.32
C SER A 264 -7.68 -12.99 9.95
N LYS A 265 -7.57 -13.40 8.67
CA LYS A 265 -8.23 -14.58 8.11
C LYS A 265 -9.76 -14.59 8.28
N SER A 266 -10.39 -13.44 8.51
CA SER A 266 -11.84 -13.34 8.47
C SER A 266 -12.30 -13.63 7.03
N LEU A 267 -13.28 -14.52 6.86
CA LEU A 267 -13.88 -14.81 5.55
C LEU A 267 -12.86 -15.30 4.50
N GLN A 268 -11.73 -15.87 4.92
CA GLN A 268 -10.54 -16.13 4.09
C GLN A 268 -10.83 -16.92 2.80
N SER A 269 -11.75 -17.89 2.86
CA SER A 269 -12.10 -18.77 1.74
C SER A 269 -13.55 -18.51 1.34
N ASN A 270 -13.81 -17.45 0.57
CA ASN A 270 -15.14 -17.13 0.07
C ASN A 270 -15.26 -17.41 -1.44
N ASN A 271 -15.60 -18.62 -1.85
CA ASN A 271 -15.62 -18.91 -3.28
C ASN A 271 -16.77 -18.20 -4.04
N ASN A 272 -17.95 -18.07 -3.41
CA ASN A 272 -19.20 -17.64 -4.07
C ASN A 272 -20.24 -17.03 -3.10
N GLY A 273 -19.86 -16.60 -1.89
CA GLY A 273 -20.80 -16.11 -0.89
C GLY A 273 -21.02 -14.61 -0.95
N ASP A 274 -22.28 -14.18 -0.98
CA ASP A 274 -22.68 -12.76 -1.00
C ASP A 274 -23.22 -12.30 0.37
N TYR A 275 -23.14 -10.99 0.64
CA TYR A 275 -23.80 -10.34 1.79
C TYR A 275 -23.38 -10.89 3.16
N ASN A 276 -22.14 -11.36 3.31
CA ASN A 276 -21.64 -11.89 4.58
C ASN A 276 -20.89 -10.82 5.37
N THR A 277 -21.06 -10.82 6.69
CA THR A 277 -20.33 -9.96 7.62
C THR A 277 -19.50 -10.82 8.56
N ALA A 278 -18.18 -10.75 8.45
CA ALA A 278 -17.22 -11.40 9.34
C ALA A 278 -16.34 -10.34 10.03
N VAL A 279 -16.47 -10.19 11.33
CA VAL A 279 -15.68 -9.24 12.14
C VAL A 279 -15.03 -10.00 13.29
N GLY A 280 -13.73 -10.24 13.21
CA GLY A 280 -12.96 -11.00 14.18
C GLY A 280 -11.97 -11.94 13.52
N VAL A 281 -10.92 -12.31 14.26
CA VAL A 281 -9.93 -13.27 13.75
C VAL A 281 -10.61 -14.62 13.51
N ASN A 282 -10.41 -15.17 12.32
CA ASN A 282 -11.00 -16.43 11.84
C ASN A 282 -12.55 -16.47 11.80
N ALA A 283 -13.25 -15.34 11.92
CA ALA A 283 -14.70 -15.33 11.72
C ALA A 283 -15.04 -15.77 10.28
N LEU A 284 -15.96 -16.72 10.10
CA LEU A 284 -16.35 -17.26 8.78
C LEU A 284 -15.19 -17.76 7.90
N ASN A 285 -14.12 -18.32 8.49
CA ASN A 285 -12.90 -18.61 7.73
C ASN A 285 -13.01 -19.75 6.68
N SER A 286 -14.08 -20.54 6.69
CA SER A 286 -14.24 -21.73 5.83
C SER A 286 -15.62 -21.75 5.14
N MET A 287 -15.90 -20.82 4.23
CA MET A 287 -17.20 -20.77 3.54
C MET A 287 -17.24 -21.58 2.25
N LEU A 288 -18.40 -22.18 1.98
CA LEU A 288 -18.70 -22.91 0.75
C LEU A 288 -20.07 -22.46 0.24
N ASN A 289 -20.16 -21.54 -0.74
CA ASN A 289 -21.33 -21.33 -1.61
C ASN A 289 -22.65 -20.73 -1.04
N TYR A 290 -22.65 -19.92 0.04
CA TYR A 290 -23.91 -19.37 0.60
C TYR A 290 -23.83 -17.90 1.05
N TYR A 291 -24.99 -17.28 1.31
CA TYR A 291 -25.17 -15.84 1.55
C TYR A 291 -25.82 -15.49 2.90
N GLY A 292 -25.57 -14.24 3.33
CA GLY A 292 -26.31 -13.58 4.41
C GLY A 292 -25.89 -13.93 5.83
N CYS A 293 -24.68 -14.45 6.04
CA CYS A 293 -24.23 -14.88 7.36
C CYS A 293 -23.52 -13.74 8.11
N THR A 294 -23.82 -13.59 9.40
CA THR A 294 -23.19 -12.60 10.28
C THR A 294 -22.36 -13.32 11.34
N ALA A 295 -21.08 -13.00 11.44
CA ALA A 295 -20.14 -13.56 12.40
C ALA A 295 -19.29 -12.46 13.01
N VAL A 296 -19.48 -12.18 14.29
CA VAL A 296 -18.77 -11.13 15.02
C VAL A 296 -18.12 -11.73 16.26
N GLY A 297 -16.80 -11.87 16.26
CA GLY A 297 -16.03 -12.44 17.37
C GLY A 297 -14.89 -13.35 16.89
N TYR A 298 -14.00 -13.70 17.82
CA TYR A 298 -12.94 -14.68 17.56
C TYR A 298 -13.54 -16.07 17.29
N ASN A 299 -13.17 -16.69 16.16
CA ASN A 299 -13.72 -17.98 15.70
C ASN A 299 -15.26 -18.04 15.64
N ALA A 300 -15.95 -16.90 15.51
CA ALA A 300 -17.40 -16.89 15.37
C ALA A 300 -17.80 -17.50 14.02
N LEU A 301 -18.78 -18.41 14.03
CA LEU A 301 -19.34 -19.10 12.88
C LEU A 301 -18.28 -19.54 11.87
N LYS A 302 -17.59 -20.65 12.14
CA LYS A 302 -16.46 -21.09 11.33
C LYS A 302 -16.83 -21.38 9.86
N SER A 303 -18.03 -21.90 9.64
CA SER A 303 -18.56 -22.18 8.31
C SER A 303 -20.03 -21.83 8.26
N CYS A 304 -20.44 -21.18 7.17
CA CYS A 304 -21.84 -21.01 6.83
C CYS A 304 -22.15 -21.91 5.65
N THR A 305 -22.86 -23.00 5.89
CA THR A 305 -23.19 -24.04 4.90
C THR A 305 -24.68 -24.05 4.52
N GLY A 306 -25.33 -22.90 4.68
CA GLY A 306 -26.68 -22.57 4.23
C GLY A 306 -27.08 -21.19 4.76
N GLN A 307 -28.25 -20.69 4.37
CA GLN A 307 -28.63 -19.28 4.54
C GLN A 307 -28.66 -18.79 6.02
N SER A 308 -28.32 -17.51 6.20
CA SER A 308 -28.77 -16.61 7.27
C SER A 308 -28.55 -17.03 8.73
N SER A 309 -27.35 -17.50 9.08
CA SER A 309 -26.98 -17.65 10.50
C SER A 309 -26.30 -16.40 11.06
N THR A 310 -26.63 -16.06 12.31
CA THR A 310 -26.01 -14.96 13.07
C THR A 310 -25.26 -15.52 14.26
N ALA A 311 -23.97 -15.22 14.36
CA ALA A 311 -23.10 -15.54 15.49
C ALA A 311 -22.42 -14.27 15.99
N ILE A 312 -22.71 -13.86 17.21
CA ILE A 312 -22.12 -12.68 17.83
C ILE A 312 -21.55 -13.09 19.19
N GLY A 313 -20.24 -13.08 19.34
CA GLY A 313 -19.52 -13.56 20.51
C GLY A 313 -18.38 -14.50 20.11
N ALA A 314 -17.32 -14.54 20.92
CA ALA A 314 -16.24 -15.50 20.68
C ALA A 314 -16.77 -16.93 20.80
N TYR A 315 -16.38 -17.77 19.85
CA TYR A 315 -16.78 -19.18 19.74
C TYR A 315 -18.28 -19.44 19.53
N ALA A 316 -19.09 -18.42 19.24
CA ALA A 316 -20.49 -18.60 18.88
C ALA A 316 -20.59 -19.37 17.55
N LEU A 317 -21.36 -20.46 17.50
CA LEU A 317 -21.48 -21.36 16.33
C LEU A 317 -20.14 -21.86 15.74
N GLU A 318 -19.12 -22.04 16.57
CA GLU A 318 -17.76 -22.40 16.12
C GLU A 318 -17.70 -23.72 15.33
N LYS A 319 -18.46 -24.75 15.73
CA LYS A 319 -18.38 -26.09 15.12
C LYS A 319 -19.44 -26.37 14.06
N THR A 320 -20.14 -25.36 13.57
CA THR A 320 -21.20 -25.57 12.55
C THR A 320 -20.62 -26.06 11.23
N THR A 321 -21.21 -27.15 10.72
CA THR A 321 -20.84 -27.83 9.47
C THR A 321 -21.98 -27.86 8.46
N SER A 322 -23.24 -27.92 8.88
CA SER A 322 -24.44 -27.94 7.99
C SER A 322 -25.69 -27.29 8.58
N GLY A 323 -25.61 -26.69 9.77
CA GLY A 323 -26.74 -26.02 10.42
C GLY A 323 -27.08 -24.68 9.76
N VAL A 324 -28.38 -24.39 9.62
CA VAL A 324 -28.90 -23.18 8.96
C VAL A 324 -29.86 -22.39 9.85
N SER A 325 -30.00 -21.09 9.56
CA SER A 325 -30.94 -20.19 10.24
C SER A 325 -30.81 -20.15 11.77
N ASN A 326 -29.59 -20.26 12.30
CA ASN A 326 -29.35 -20.20 13.75
C ASN A 326 -28.96 -18.78 14.19
N THR A 327 -29.41 -18.37 15.37
CA THR A 327 -29.02 -17.09 16.02
C THR A 327 -28.30 -17.38 17.34
N ALA A 328 -26.98 -17.26 17.37
CA ALA A 328 -26.14 -17.33 18.57
C ALA A 328 -25.63 -15.95 18.96
N VAL A 329 -25.97 -15.47 20.15
CA VAL A 329 -25.46 -14.20 20.68
C VAL A 329 -24.94 -14.41 22.10
N GLY A 330 -23.63 -14.43 22.28
CA GLY A 330 -22.96 -14.64 23.54
C GLY A 330 -21.67 -15.46 23.40
N TYR A 331 -20.82 -15.41 24.41
CA TYR A 331 -19.63 -16.27 24.47
C TYR A 331 -20.05 -17.74 24.51
N GLN A 332 -19.50 -18.54 23.57
CA GLN A 332 -19.77 -19.98 23.41
C GLN A 332 -21.26 -20.36 23.20
N ALA A 333 -22.12 -19.41 22.80
CA ALA A 333 -23.50 -19.73 22.43
C ALA A 333 -23.53 -20.67 21.22
N MET A 334 -24.19 -21.83 21.35
CA MET A 334 -24.21 -22.90 20.34
C MET A 334 -22.83 -23.35 19.84
N GLN A 335 -21.79 -23.32 20.69
CA GLN A 335 -20.42 -23.63 20.25
C GLN A 335 -20.29 -24.99 19.54
N ASN A 336 -20.95 -26.04 20.05
CA ASN A 336 -20.84 -27.38 19.48
C ASN A 336 -21.92 -27.74 18.44
N ASN A 337 -22.77 -26.78 18.02
CA ASN A 337 -23.79 -27.04 17.01
C ASN A 337 -23.16 -27.42 15.68
N THR A 338 -23.38 -28.67 15.23
CA THR A 338 -22.86 -29.19 13.96
C THR A 338 -23.85 -29.04 12.82
N SER A 339 -25.10 -29.49 13.01
CA SER A 339 -26.11 -29.57 11.95
C SER A 339 -27.51 -29.11 12.39
N GLY A 340 -27.67 -28.64 13.63
CA GLY A 340 -28.94 -28.15 14.14
C GLY A 340 -29.40 -26.89 13.41
N THR A 341 -30.70 -26.72 13.24
CA THR A 341 -31.30 -25.65 12.43
C THR A 341 -32.33 -24.84 13.23
N GLU A 342 -32.52 -23.57 12.88
CA GLU A 342 -33.60 -22.73 13.42
C GLU A 342 -33.55 -22.56 14.95
N ASN A 343 -32.36 -22.64 15.55
CA ASN A 343 -32.19 -22.43 17.00
C ASN A 343 -31.83 -20.98 17.31
N ILE A 344 -32.32 -20.48 18.45
CA ILE A 344 -31.97 -19.17 19.00
C ILE A 344 -31.31 -19.40 20.36
N ALA A 345 -30.05 -19.01 20.51
CA ALA A 345 -29.31 -19.06 21.76
C ALA A 345 -28.72 -17.67 22.09
N MET A 346 -29.17 -17.07 23.18
CA MET A 346 -28.71 -15.75 23.61
C MET A 346 -28.24 -15.80 25.07
N GLY A 347 -26.97 -15.50 25.30
CA GLY A 347 -26.31 -15.50 26.60
C GLY A 347 -25.07 -16.38 26.65
N TYR A 348 -24.36 -16.33 27.78
CA TYR A 348 -23.15 -17.11 28.01
C TYR A 348 -23.49 -18.61 28.08
N ASN A 349 -22.81 -19.42 27.25
CA ASN A 349 -22.99 -20.88 27.16
C ASN A 349 -24.42 -21.34 26.84
N ALA A 350 -25.28 -20.48 26.29
CA ALA A 350 -26.62 -20.90 25.88
C ALA A 350 -26.55 -21.97 24.78
N LEU A 351 -27.22 -23.10 25.00
CA LEU A 351 -27.35 -24.21 24.05
C LEU A 351 -25.99 -24.78 23.56
N SER A 352 -24.95 -24.72 24.41
CA SER A 352 -23.56 -24.95 24.00
C SER A 352 -23.24 -26.36 23.50
N SER A 353 -23.99 -27.39 23.91
CA SER A 353 -23.76 -28.80 23.51
C SER A 353 -24.67 -29.31 22.40
N ASN A 354 -25.57 -28.47 21.85
CA ASN A 354 -26.46 -28.90 20.77
C ASN A 354 -25.63 -29.40 19.61
N THR A 355 -25.98 -30.54 19.01
CA THR A 355 -25.28 -31.10 17.84
C THR A 355 -26.19 -31.08 16.61
N SER A 356 -27.42 -31.57 16.75
CA SER A 356 -28.40 -31.64 15.65
C SER A 356 -29.84 -31.26 16.02
N GLY A 357 -30.08 -30.83 17.27
CA GLY A 357 -31.39 -30.33 17.69
C GLY A 357 -31.83 -29.11 16.89
N ARG A 358 -33.15 -28.97 16.71
CA ARG A 358 -33.77 -27.92 15.90
C ARG A 358 -34.81 -27.13 16.70
N THR A 359 -35.10 -25.90 16.25
CA THR A 359 -36.22 -25.09 16.74
C THR A 359 -36.23 -24.88 18.26
N ASN A 360 -35.05 -24.81 18.88
CA ASN A 360 -34.92 -24.51 20.30
C ASN A 360 -34.67 -23.01 20.54
N LEU A 361 -35.29 -22.46 21.58
CA LEU A 361 -35.07 -21.10 22.09
C LEU A 361 -34.41 -21.18 23.47
N ALA A 362 -33.19 -20.68 23.62
CA ALA A 362 -32.42 -20.67 24.86
C ALA A 362 -31.92 -19.24 25.17
N ILE A 363 -32.49 -18.58 26.18
CA ILE A 363 -32.10 -17.21 26.55
C ILE A 363 -31.68 -17.14 28.02
N GLY A 364 -30.43 -16.81 28.30
CA GLY A 364 -29.90 -16.63 29.65
C GLY A 364 -28.48 -17.19 29.83
N TYR A 365 -28.05 -17.30 31.08
CA TYR A 365 -26.75 -17.89 31.46
C TYR A 365 -26.89 -19.42 31.66
N ASN A 366 -26.02 -20.20 31.00
CA ASN A 366 -25.97 -21.67 31.09
C ASN A 366 -27.34 -22.37 30.82
N VAL A 367 -28.08 -21.88 29.83
CA VAL A 367 -29.40 -22.42 29.45
C VAL A 367 -29.23 -23.59 28.48
N MET A 368 -29.94 -24.70 28.71
CA MET A 368 -29.90 -25.88 27.82
C MET A 368 -28.49 -26.41 27.48
N THR A 369 -27.53 -26.31 28.41
CA THR A 369 -26.13 -26.65 28.17
C THR A 369 -25.86 -28.12 27.83
N SER A 370 -26.76 -29.04 28.17
CA SER A 370 -26.61 -30.48 27.88
C SER A 370 -27.45 -30.97 26.71
N ASN A 371 -28.20 -30.09 26.02
CA ASN A 371 -29.05 -30.50 24.91
C ASN A 371 -28.18 -30.94 23.74
N THR A 372 -28.41 -32.13 23.20
CA THR A 372 -27.66 -32.67 22.05
C THR A 372 -28.53 -32.75 20.80
N ILE A 373 -29.72 -33.35 20.92
CA ILE A 373 -30.63 -33.59 19.78
C ILE A 373 -32.08 -33.18 20.05
N GLY A 374 -32.40 -32.69 21.26
CA GLY A 374 -33.76 -32.27 21.60
C GLY A 374 -34.24 -31.13 20.70
N TYR A 375 -35.55 -31.00 20.53
CA TYR A 375 -36.14 -30.05 19.59
C TYR A 375 -37.42 -29.39 20.13
N ASP A 376 -37.80 -28.26 19.53
CA ASP A 376 -39.01 -27.50 19.89
C ASP A 376 -39.05 -27.09 21.38
N ASN A 377 -37.92 -26.89 22.06
CA ASN A 377 -37.89 -26.45 23.45
C ASN A 377 -37.77 -24.92 23.56
N THR A 378 -38.42 -24.33 24.56
CA THR A 378 -38.26 -22.92 24.95
C THR A 378 -37.74 -22.86 26.38
N ALA A 379 -36.56 -22.27 26.57
CA ALA A 379 -35.88 -22.11 27.85
C ALA A 379 -35.43 -20.66 28.03
N ILE A 380 -35.90 -19.99 29.07
CA ILE A 380 -35.56 -18.60 29.38
C ILE A 380 -35.24 -18.49 30.86
N GLY A 381 -34.06 -17.96 31.21
CA GLY A 381 -33.60 -17.80 32.59
C GLY A 381 -32.43 -18.73 32.93
N GLU A 382 -31.63 -18.32 33.92
CA GLU A 382 -30.40 -19.00 34.31
C GLU A 382 -30.63 -20.49 34.62
N ASN A 383 -29.83 -21.38 34.01
CA ASN A 383 -29.91 -22.84 34.16
C ASN A 383 -31.28 -23.46 33.81
N ALA A 384 -32.17 -22.76 33.09
CA ALA A 384 -33.41 -23.37 32.60
C ALA A 384 -33.11 -24.53 31.63
N LEU A 385 -33.76 -25.68 31.84
CA LEU A 385 -33.55 -26.91 31.07
C LEU A 385 -32.08 -27.35 30.92
N ASN A 386 -31.18 -26.99 31.85
CA ASN A 386 -29.74 -27.19 31.67
C ASN A 386 -29.32 -28.66 31.51
N SER A 387 -30.05 -29.60 32.12
CA SER A 387 -29.78 -31.05 32.03
C SER A 387 -30.50 -31.75 30.86
N ASN A 388 -31.30 -31.03 30.07
CA ASN A 388 -32.08 -31.64 28.99
C ASN A 388 -31.15 -32.13 27.90
N THR A 389 -31.16 -33.43 27.58
CA THR A 389 -30.30 -34.03 26.55
C THR A 389 -31.08 -34.28 25.26
N THR A 390 -32.22 -34.98 25.35
CA THR A 390 -33.04 -35.41 24.19
C THR A 390 -34.51 -35.01 24.28
N GLY A 391 -34.95 -34.43 25.42
CA GLY A 391 -36.33 -34.01 25.61
C GLY A 391 -36.77 -32.94 24.60
N PHE A 392 -38.06 -32.94 24.28
CA PHE A 392 -38.65 -32.11 23.24
C PHE A 392 -39.99 -31.48 23.66
N VAL A 393 -40.31 -30.34 23.04
CA VAL A 393 -41.56 -29.60 23.26
C VAL A 393 -41.72 -29.19 24.73
N ASN A 394 -40.65 -28.76 25.40
CA ASN A 394 -40.73 -28.26 26.77
C ASN A 394 -40.66 -26.73 26.80
N VAL A 395 -41.41 -26.10 27.70
CA VAL A 395 -41.34 -24.67 28.02
C VAL A 395 -40.85 -24.52 29.45
N ALA A 396 -39.73 -23.82 29.65
CA ALA A 396 -39.12 -23.52 30.94
C ALA A 396 -38.78 -22.03 31.01
N ILE A 397 -39.50 -21.26 31.81
CA ILE A 397 -39.30 -19.82 31.95
C ILE A 397 -39.08 -19.51 33.42
N GLY A 398 -37.87 -19.10 33.78
CA GLY A 398 -37.44 -18.84 35.15
C GLY A 398 -36.11 -19.52 35.47
N GLN A 399 -35.38 -18.97 36.45
CA GLN A 399 -34.15 -19.58 36.93
C GLN A 399 -34.41 -21.03 37.39
N ASN A 400 -33.60 -21.98 36.95
CA ASN A 400 -33.71 -23.42 37.24
C ASN A 400 -35.04 -24.09 36.84
N ALA A 401 -35.89 -23.45 36.05
CA ALA A 401 -37.14 -24.07 35.58
C ALA A 401 -36.82 -25.33 34.76
N LEU A 402 -37.43 -26.47 35.12
CA LEU A 402 -37.11 -27.81 34.59
C LEU A 402 -35.61 -28.17 34.60
N GLY A 403 -34.80 -27.64 35.52
CA GLY A 403 -33.35 -27.81 35.51
C GLY A 403 -32.88 -29.27 35.47
N ALA A 404 -33.52 -30.20 36.18
CA ALA A 404 -33.15 -31.61 36.18
C ALA A 404 -33.77 -32.44 35.04
N ASN A 405 -34.61 -31.86 34.19
CA ASN A 405 -35.27 -32.59 33.10
C ASN A 405 -34.23 -33.08 32.09
N VAL A 406 -34.14 -34.40 31.88
CA VAL A 406 -33.17 -35.03 30.98
C VAL A 406 -33.80 -35.40 29.63
N ASN A 407 -34.93 -36.12 29.67
CA ASN A 407 -35.63 -36.67 28.50
C ASN A 407 -37.15 -36.41 28.53
N GLY A 408 -37.61 -35.58 29.48
CA GLY A 408 -39.02 -35.25 29.63
C GLY A 408 -39.55 -34.49 28.42
N THR A 409 -40.86 -34.57 28.17
CA THR A 409 -41.47 -34.00 26.95
C THR A 409 -42.80 -33.32 27.23
N ARG A 410 -43.13 -32.27 26.45
CA ARG A 410 -44.42 -31.57 26.54
C ARG A 410 -44.71 -30.96 27.92
N ASN A 411 -43.67 -30.53 28.65
CA ASN A 411 -43.85 -29.89 29.95
C ASN A 411 -43.87 -28.37 29.83
N VAL A 412 -44.58 -27.71 30.74
CA VAL A 412 -44.60 -26.26 30.91
C VAL A 412 -44.23 -25.94 32.35
N ALA A 413 -43.15 -25.20 32.54
CA ALA A 413 -42.71 -24.69 33.84
C ALA A 413 -42.47 -23.18 33.73
N ILE A 414 -43.18 -22.39 34.52
CA ILE A 414 -43.06 -20.92 34.52
C ILE A 414 -42.93 -20.43 35.95
N GLY A 415 -41.76 -19.92 36.32
CA GLY A 415 -41.40 -19.47 37.66
C GLY A 415 -40.02 -19.96 38.08
N VAL A 416 -39.40 -19.28 39.05
CA VAL A 416 -38.11 -19.71 39.61
C VAL A 416 -38.28 -21.08 40.25
N SER A 417 -37.41 -22.03 39.88
CA SER A 417 -37.40 -23.42 40.33
C SER A 417 -38.68 -24.23 40.01
N ALA A 418 -39.55 -23.74 39.12
CA ALA A 418 -40.75 -24.48 38.71
C ALA A 418 -40.35 -25.82 38.04
N GLY A 419 -40.87 -26.94 38.56
CA GLY A 419 -40.62 -28.29 38.06
C GLY A 419 -39.16 -28.75 38.11
N LYS A 420 -38.30 -28.10 38.93
CA LYS A 420 -36.84 -28.25 38.92
C LYS A 420 -36.34 -29.70 39.02
N TYR A 421 -36.94 -30.55 39.86
CA TYR A 421 -36.45 -31.90 40.14
C TYR A 421 -37.06 -33.02 39.27
N GLY A 422 -37.93 -32.66 38.31
CA GLY A 422 -38.59 -33.63 37.45
C GLY A 422 -37.70 -34.15 36.31
N SER A 423 -36.96 -35.23 36.53
CA SER A 423 -35.97 -35.72 35.55
C SER A 423 -36.54 -36.32 34.26
N VAL A 424 -37.75 -36.88 34.32
CA VAL A 424 -38.44 -37.54 33.18
C VAL A 424 -39.93 -37.21 33.10
N ASN A 425 -40.35 -36.05 33.62
CA ASN A 425 -41.76 -35.68 33.59
C ASN A 425 -42.26 -35.52 32.14
N HIS A 426 -43.52 -35.87 31.89
CA HIS A 426 -44.18 -35.66 30.61
C HIS A 426 -45.50 -34.93 30.82
N ARG A 427 -45.89 -34.07 29.86
CA ARG A 427 -47.21 -33.42 29.82
C ARG A 427 -47.60 -32.70 31.12
N SER A 428 -46.61 -32.14 31.80
CA SER A 428 -46.77 -31.55 33.13
C SER A 428 -46.81 -30.03 33.07
N THR A 429 -47.68 -29.40 33.86
CA THR A 429 -47.75 -27.92 33.96
C THR A 429 -47.46 -27.50 35.41
N SER A 430 -46.46 -26.63 35.58
CA SER A 430 -46.03 -26.06 36.87
C SER A 430 -45.88 -24.54 36.69
N ILE A 431 -46.71 -23.75 37.37
CA ILE A 431 -46.63 -22.28 37.27
C ILE A 431 -46.49 -21.73 38.68
N GLY A 432 -45.63 -20.72 38.88
CA GLY A 432 -45.35 -20.11 40.17
C GLY A 432 -43.94 -20.37 40.70
N TYR A 433 -43.54 -19.62 41.73
CA TYR A 433 -42.28 -19.81 42.44
C TYR A 433 -42.28 -21.19 43.14
N ASP A 434 -41.27 -22.00 42.85
CA ASP A 434 -41.08 -23.33 43.44
C ASP A 434 -42.23 -24.33 43.18
N ALA A 435 -43.06 -24.06 42.17
CA ALA A 435 -44.17 -24.92 41.81
C ALA A 435 -43.67 -26.31 41.39
N ARG A 436 -44.24 -27.36 41.99
CA ARG A 436 -43.86 -28.76 41.73
C ARG A 436 -42.37 -29.05 41.92
N ASN A 437 -41.76 -28.44 42.94
CA ASN A 437 -40.38 -28.68 43.36
C ASN A 437 -40.22 -30.00 44.16
N SER A 438 -40.75 -31.13 43.64
CA SER A 438 -40.61 -32.46 44.26
C SER A 438 -40.18 -33.52 43.24
N THR A 439 -39.59 -34.61 43.72
CA THR A 439 -39.06 -35.72 42.90
C THR A 439 -40.16 -36.69 42.40
N THR A 440 -41.43 -36.45 42.71
CA THR A 440 -42.54 -37.37 42.41
C THR A 440 -43.05 -37.20 40.97
N THR A 441 -43.06 -38.30 40.21
CA THR A 441 -43.38 -38.39 38.77
C THR A 441 -44.88 -38.31 38.42
N ASP A 442 -45.69 -37.59 39.20
CA ASP A 442 -47.14 -37.61 39.03
C ASP A 442 -47.65 -36.66 37.94
N TYR A 443 -48.56 -37.17 37.10
CA TYR A 443 -49.37 -36.37 36.18
C TYR A 443 -50.29 -35.41 36.96
N SER A 444 -49.76 -34.27 37.40
CA SER A 444 -50.50 -33.31 38.24
C SER A 444 -50.26 -31.87 37.81
N TYR A 445 -51.34 -31.10 37.76
CA TYR A 445 -51.32 -29.66 37.59
C TYR A 445 -50.99 -29.01 38.94
N SER A 446 -49.92 -28.20 39.00
CA SER A 446 -49.61 -27.34 40.15
C SER A 446 -49.61 -25.90 39.63
N MET A 447 -50.56 -25.10 40.12
CA MET A 447 -50.65 -23.66 39.82
C MET A 447 -50.04 -22.82 40.93
#